data_AF-A0AAV2IGK2-F1
#
_entry.id   AF-A0AAV2IGK2-F1
#
_cell.length_a   1.000
_cell.length_b   1.000
_cell.length_c   1.000
_cell.angle_alpha   90.00
_cell.angle_beta   90.00
_cell.angle_gamma   90.00
#
_symmetry.space_group_name_H-M   'P 1'
#
loop_
_entity.id
_entity.type
_entity.pdbx_description
1 polymer ?
#
loop_
_entity_poly.entity_id
_entity_poly.type
_entity_poly.pdbx_seq_one_letter_code
_entity_poly.pdbx_strand_id
1 'polypeptide(L)'
;MSLYCGQLKSLKNCYVNTILLTCFCLVAYLLPKPSWICGPAGTQEVVSAFLVDKHLKVDQWEASKNEFIDPAKNVESRMFPIYNHDDTRWRSENTSGFIAPRVNVFKIRNFNFTHFGRNWVNTQENGHNVDTRKGARLRQPQREPGRLRSKTLRELRKIQKLPDCVRLKVPLEATPTKICVHYPADDKFISNRIRDTGGWEKELVFQMGSFLMKNPKSQLVDLGCNIGVFSLVAASLDRPSLAVDILPSNLALIQLSLATNDELMENDRVSAGGDTNGESVDAILQHAMGYPKNKNRTKYTQLVTTLHNAVYSRRQKMSVYLKDWDSNLGGTEVKELGAARSDSPVIADGSQILVDAVCLDDLVPYIKANLSVFLKLDIEGSEPDALLCATQFFMYADVRVILMEILFHRYSLQGKAMVQFLLRHDMLPSKDVEGKEMLNTKAMYEWPENMFWLKMR
;
A
#
# COMPACT_ATOMS: atom_id res chain seq x y z
N MET A 1 -22.10 -53.81 44.51
CA MET A 1 -22.08 -52.81 45.61
C MET A 1 -20.71 -52.14 45.70
N SER A 2 -20.24 -51.55 44.59
CA SER A 2 -19.01 -50.76 44.50
C SER A 2 -19.07 -49.99 43.19
N LEU A 3 -19.42 -48.69 43.24
CA LEU A 3 -19.28 -47.69 42.17
C LEU A 3 -19.85 -46.33 42.63
N TYR A 4 -19.44 -45.81 43.79
CA TYR A 4 -19.77 -44.43 44.20
C TYR A 4 -18.72 -43.93 45.21
N CYS A 5 -17.50 -43.66 44.76
CA CYS A 5 -16.51 -42.95 45.61
C CYS A 5 -15.51 -42.06 44.82
N GLY A 6 -15.71 -41.87 43.51
CA GLY A 6 -14.79 -41.14 42.65
C GLY A 6 -15.12 -39.67 42.37
N GLN A 7 -16.38 -39.23 42.53
CA GLN A 7 -16.82 -37.90 42.04
C GLN A 7 -16.80 -36.77 43.07
N LEU A 8 -16.59 -37.04 44.36
CA LEU A 8 -16.63 -36.00 45.40
C LEU A 8 -15.32 -35.22 45.60
N LYS A 9 -14.19 -35.67 45.04
CA LYS A 9 -12.90 -34.95 45.15
C LYS A 9 -12.72 -33.85 44.10
N SER A 10 -13.39 -33.93 42.95
CA SER A 10 -13.26 -32.95 41.85
C SER A 10 -14.03 -31.64 42.13
N LEU A 11 -15.23 -31.75 42.72
CA LEU A 11 -16.08 -30.59 43.02
C LEU A 11 -15.53 -29.68 44.13
N LYS A 12 -14.77 -30.21 45.09
CA LYS A 12 -14.16 -29.40 46.17
C LYS A 12 -13.05 -28.47 45.68
N ASN A 13 -12.27 -28.88 44.67
CA ASN A 13 -11.19 -28.03 44.14
C ASN A 13 -11.70 -26.90 43.24
N CYS A 14 -12.81 -27.10 42.53
CA CYS A 14 -13.42 -26.03 41.72
C CYS A 14 -14.00 -24.91 42.61
N TYR A 15 -14.62 -25.28 43.73
CA TYR A 15 -15.26 -24.32 44.64
C TYR A 15 -14.23 -23.45 45.39
N VAL A 16 -13.13 -24.04 45.84
CA VAL A 16 -12.07 -23.30 46.56
C VAL A 16 -11.35 -22.30 45.64
N ASN A 17 -11.06 -22.68 44.40
CA ASN A 17 -10.42 -21.77 43.44
C ASN A 17 -11.34 -20.62 43.03
N THR A 18 -12.64 -20.86 42.93
CA THR A 18 -13.61 -19.81 42.62
C THR A 18 -13.71 -18.80 43.77
N ILE A 19 -13.76 -19.28 45.02
CA ILE A 19 -13.79 -18.42 46.21
C ILE A 19 -12.52 -17.58 46.32
N LEU A 20 -11.34 -18.18 46.12
CA LEU A 20 -10.06 -17.46 46.15
C LEU A 20 -9.99 -16.38 45.08
N LEU A 21 -10.47 -16.65 43.86
CA LEU A 21 -10.49 -15.66 42.77
C LEU A 21 -11.45 -14.51 43.08
N THR A 22 -12.65 -14.79 43.61
CA THR A 22 -13.59 -13.73 44.02
C THR A 22 -13.06 -12.91 45.20
N CYS A 23 -12.40 -13.53 46.19
CA CYS A 23 -11.77 -12.81 47.30
C CYS A 23 -10.61 -11.94 46.82
N PHE A 24 -9.81 -12.41 45.86
CA PHE A 24 -8.70 -11.62 45.31
C PHE A 24 -9.21 -10.39 44.54
N CYS A 25 -10.28 -10.54 43.77
CA CYS A 25 -10.95 -9.42 43.09
C CYS A 25 -11.56 -8.42 44.08
N LEU A 26 -12.19 -8.90 45.15
CA LEU A 26 -12.78 -8.04 46.19
C LEU A 26 -11.71 -7.29 46.99
N VAL A 27 -10.60 -7.94 47.34
CA VAL A 27 -9.46 -7.30 48.00
C VAL A 27 -8.81 -6.27 47.09
N ALA A 28 -8.62 -6.58 45.79
CA ALA A 28 -8.10 -5.62 44.82
C ALA A 28 -9.02 -4.39 44.64
N TYR A 29 -10.34 -4.55 44.81
CA TYR A 29 -11.32 -3.47 44.72
C TYR A 29 -11.38 -2.61 45.99
N LEU A 30 -11.06 -3.20 47.15
CA LEU A 30 -11.10 -2.55 48.45
C LEU A 30 -9.75 -1.95 48.88
N LEU A 31 -8.65 -2.26 48.19
CA LEU A 31 -7.37 -1.62 48.42
C LEU A 31 -7.40 -0.17 47.89
N PRO A 32 -7.06 0.83 48.73
CA PRO A 32 -6.99 2.22 48.30
C PRO A 32 -5.96 2.38 47.17
N LYS A 33 -6.36 3.05 46.09
CA LYS A 33 -5.49 3.27 44.93
C LYS A 33 -4.21 3.98 45.39
N PRO A 34 -3.01 3.54 44.95
CA PRO A 34 -1.77 4.17 45.36
C PRO A 34 -1.72 5.65 44.94
N SER A 35 -1.36 6.52 45.87
CA SER A 35 -1.32 7.98 45.71
C SER A 35 -0.29 8.49 44.69
N TRP A 36 0.51 7.62 44.08
CA TRP A 36 1.46 7.98 43.01
C TRP A 36 0.86 7.98 41.60
N ILE A 37 -0.43 7.68 41.45
CA ILE A 37 -1.13 7.70 40.15
C ILE A 37 -1.84 9.05 39.87
N CYS A 38 -1.87 9.99 40.83
CA CYS A 38 -2.43 11.33 40.59
C CYS A 38 -1.58 12.41 41.29
N GLY A 39 -0.58 12.95 40.58
CA GLY A 39 0.06 14.23 40.90
C GLY A 39 -0.41 15.33 39.94
N PRO A 40 -0.63 16.58 40.39
CA PRO A 40 -1.25 17.64 39.61
C PRO A 40 -0.24 18.34 38.67
N ALA A 41 -0.82 19.04 37.70
CA ALA A 41 -0.17 19.76 36.61
C ALA A 41 0.97 20.69 37.04
N GLY A 42 2.12 20.52 36.36
CA GLY A 42 3.13 21.55 36.16
C GLY A 42 3.35 21.72 34.65
N THR A 43 2.78 22.78 34.09
CA THR A 43 2.99 23.22 32.71
C THR A 43 4.32 23.95 32.58
N GLN A 44 5.31 23.32 31.97
CA GLN A 44 6.33 23.87 31.05
C GLN A 44 7.46 22.83 30.89
N GLU A 45 8.01 22.73 29.67
CA GLU A 45 9.10 21.84 29.23
C GLU A 45 8.74 20.37 28.90
N VAL A 46 8.09 20.14 27.74
CA VAL A 46 8.14 18.82 27.05
C VAL A 46 8.41 19.02 25.55
N VAL A 47 9.47 19.75 25.20
CA VAL A 47 9.95 19.82 23.80
C VAL A 47 11.43 19.40 23.65
N SER A 48 12.16 19.14 24.73
CA SER A 48 13.61 18.81 24.67
C SER A 48 13.96 17.33 24.96
N ALA A 49 13.00 16.45 25.21
CA ALA A 49 13.28 15.06 25.64
C ALA A 49 13.33 14.01 24.52
N PHE A 50 13.48 14.39 23.24
CA PHE A 50 13.51 13.43 22.12
C PHE A 50 14.78 13.47 21.26
N LEU A 51 15.90 14.02 21.76
CA LEU A 51 17.17 14.04 21.01
C LEU A 51 18.41 13.46 21.71
N VAL A 52 18.30 12.81 22.85
CA VAL A 52 19.48 12.14 23.46
C VAL A 52 19.08 10.80 24.06
N ASP A 53 19.30 9.72 23.30
CA ASP A 53 20.23 8.64 23.68
C ASP A 53 20.02 7.42 22.77
N LYS A 54 20.89 7.29 21.76
CA LYS A 54 21.27 6.01 21.14
C LYS A 54 22.71 6.14 20.65
N HIS A 55 23.66 6.05 21.57
CA HIS A 55 25.01 5.61 21.22
C HIS A 55 24.97 4.11 20.87
N LEU A 56 24.58 3.79 19.63
CA LEU A 56 24.96 2.51 19.03
C LEU A 56 26.38 2.65 18.49
N LYS A 57 27.30 1.85 19.05
CA LYS A 57 28.61 1.61 18.43
C LYS A 57 28.37 0.98 17.06
N VAL A 58 28.75 1.72 16.02
CA VAL A 58 28.86 1.20 14.65
C VAL A 58 30.23 0.53 14.57
N ASP A 59 30.26 -0.79 14.76
CA ASP A 59 31.44 -1.57 14.39
C ASP A 59 31.53 -1.67 12.87
N GLN A 60 32.77 -1.58 12.37
CA GLN A 60 33.13 -1.58 10.97
C GLN A 60 32.63 -2.85 10.26
N TRP A 61 31.65 -2.69 9.37
CA TRP A 61 31.30 -3.69 8.38
C TRP A 61 32.13 -3.44 7.12
N GLU A 62 33.09 -4.33 6.84
CA GLU A 62 33.81 -4.32 5.57
C GLU A 62 32.83 -4.64 4.43
N ALA A 63 32.70 -3.69 3.51
CA ALA A 63 31.87 -3.83 2.32
C ALA A 63 32.45 -4.90 1.39
N SER A 64 31.87 -6.10 1.36
CA SER A 64 32.04 -7.03 0.25
C SER A 64 31.51 -6.36 -1.01
N LYS A 65 32.39 -6.11 -1.98
CA LYS A 65 32.03 -5.63 -3.32
C LYS A 65 31.24 -6.73 -4.04
N ASN A 66 29.92 -6.76 -3.87
CA ASN A 66 29.04 -7.45 -4.79
C ASN A 66 28.94 -6.59 -6.05
N GLU A 67 29.42 -7.09 -7.19
CA GLU A 67 29.24 -6.45 -8.48
C GLU A 67 27.75 -6.28 -8.77
N PHE A 68 27.30 -5.02 -8.77
CA PHE A 68 25.95 -4.66 -9.14
C PHE A 68 25.81 -4.77 -10.66
N ILE A 69 25.06 -5.75 -11.15
CA ILE A 69 24.75 -5.89 -12.57
C ILE A 69 23.65 -4.89 -12.92
N ASP A 70 23.94 -3.93 -13.80
CA ASP A 70 22.97 -2.98 -14.34
C ASP A 70 21.95 -3.70 -15.25
N PRO A 71 20.66 -3.78 -14.86
CA PRO A 71 19.62 -4.43 -15.66
C PRO A 71 19.37 -3.77 -17.02
N ALA A 72 19.87 -2.55 -17.27
CA ALA A 72 19.75 -1.89 -18.56
C ALA A 72 20.47 -2.62 -19.71
N LYS A 73 21.36 -3.58 -19.41
CA LYS A 73 22.18 -4.29 -20.41
C LYS A 73 21.58 -5.58 -20.96
N ASN A 74 20.43 -6.09 -20.46
CA ASN A 74 19.82 -7.33 -20.97
C ASN A 74 18.29 -7.20 -21.13
N VAL A 75 17.87 -6.60 -22.24
CA VAL A 75 16.52 -6.02 -22.46
C VAL A 75 15.49 -7.04 -23.01
N GLU A 76 15.92 -8.16 -23.59
CA GLU A 76 15.05 -8.93 -24.50
C GLU A 76 14.23 -10.07 -23.87
N SER A 77 14.49 -10.47 -22.62
CA SER A 77 13.87 -11.70 -22.07
C SER A 77 13.10 -11.55 -20.77
N ARG A 78 13.07 -10.37 -20.13
CA ARG A 78 12.42 -10.23 -18.80
C ARG A 78 11.65 -8.94 -18.60
N MET A 79 10.56 -9.12 -17.87
CA MET A 79 9.62 -8.11 -17.43
C MET A 79 10.28 -7.30 -16.30
N PHE A 80 11.20 -6.40 -16.63
CA PHE A 80 11.80 -5.55 -15.61
C PHE A 80 10.87 -4.36 -15.32
N PRO A 81 10.57 -4.07 -14.04
CA PRO A 81 10.01 -2.77 -13.70
C PRO A 81 11.01 -1.72 -14.14
N ILE A 82 10.52 -0.71 -14.86
CA ILE A 82 11.39 0.38 -15.27
C ILE A 82 11.09 1.56 -14.38
N TYR A 83 12.08 1.83 -13.54
CA TYR A 83 12.14 3.01 -12.73
C TYR A 83 12.59 4.14 -13.64
N ASN A 84 11.63 4.96 -14.06
CA ASN A 84 11.99 6.27 -14.57
C ASN A 84 12.44 7.07 -13.35
N HIS A 85 13.75 7.24 -13.20
CA HIS A 85 14.29 8.19 -12.25
C HIS A 85 13.92 9.58 -12.76
N ASP A 86 12.94 10.20 -12.10
CA ASP A 86 12.69 11.60 -12.34
C ASP A 86 13.80 12.37 -11.63
N ASP A 87 14.86 12.66 -12.38
CA ASP A 87 16.04 13.38 -11.95
C ASP A 87 15.72 14.89 -11.82
N THR A 88 14.54 15.20 -11.26
CA THR A 88 14.07 16.55 -10.99
C THR A 88 15.05 17.18 -10.01
N ARG A 89 16.05 17.86 -10.59
CA ARG A 89 17.08 18.72 -10.02
C ARG A 89 16.78 19.24 -8.61
N TRP A 90 16.89 18.40 -7.61
CA TRP A 90 17.28 18.84 -6.29
C TRP A 90 18.79 18.81 -6.28
N ARG A 91 19.37 19.88 -6.84
CA ARG A 91 20.81 20.18 -6.74
C ARG A 91 21.07 20.46 -5.26
N SER A 92 21.29 19.42 -4.46
CA SER A 92 21.98 19.58 -3.20
C SER A 92 23.43 19.92 -3.54
N GLU A 93 23.79 21.18 -3.34
CA GLU A 93 25.17 21.63 -3.42
C GLU A 93 25.98 20.88 -2.33
N ASN A 94 26.93 20.05 -2.78
CA ASN A 94 28.13 19.65 -2.02
C ASN A 94 27.97 19.13 -0.58
N THR A 95 26.94 18.34 -0.26
CA THR A 95 26.96 17.53 0.96
C THR A 95 27.45 16.12 0.66
N SER A 96 28.66 15.84 1.15
CA SER A 96 29.37 14.56 1.10
C SER A 96 28.48 13.32 1.30
N GLY A 97 28.46 12.43 0.30
CA GLY A 97 28.24 10.99 0.47
C GLY A 97 26.82 10.45 0.65
N PHE A 98 25.81 11.30 0.92
CA PHE A 98 24.42 10.83 1.01
C PHE A 98 23.77 10.74 -0.37
N ILE A 99 23.57 9.52 -0.86
CA ILE A 99 22.73 9.27 -2.04
C ILE A 99 21.29 9.57 -1.61
N ALA A 100 20.70 10.63 -2.16
CA ALA A 100 19.29 10.92 -1.94
C ALA A 100 18.45 9.67 -2.31
N PRO A 101 17.47 9.31 -1.48
CA PRO A 101 16.66 8.12 -1.70
C PRO A 101 15.83 8.33 -2.95
N ARG A 102 15.77 7.28 -3.76
CA ARG A 102 15.16 7.35 -5.07
C ARG A 102 13.69 6.98 -4.95
N VAL A 103 12.82 7.95 -5.22
CA VAL A 103 11.42 7.64 -5.49
C VAL A 103 11.35 6.93 -6.85
N ASN A 104 10.82 5.72 -6.83
CA ASN A 104 10.87 4.77 -7.91
C ASN A 104 9.53 4.76 -8.64
N VAL A 105 9.36 5.63 -9.64
CA VAL A 105 8.15 5.63 -10.49
C VAL A 105 8.08 4.31 -11.26
N PHE A 106 7.09 3.50 -10.93
CA PHE A 106 6.92 2.16 -11.49
C PHE A 106 6.17 2.24 -12.82
N LYS A 107 6.78 1.74 -13.89
CA LYS A 107 6.10 1.54 -15.18
C LYS A 107 6.44 0.16 -15.75
N ILE A 108 5.44 -0.53 -16.25
CA ILE A 108 5.63 -1.74 -17.05
C ILE A 108 5.87 -1.33 -18.50
N ARG A 109 7.00 -1.74 -19.08
CA ARG A 109 7.21 -1.61 -20.54
C ARG A 109 6.71 -2.82 -21.32
N ASN A 110 6.78 -4.01 -20.73
CA ASN A 110 6.38 -5.26 -21.37
C ASN A 110 5.44 -6.04 -20.45
N PHE A 111 4.24 -6.37 -20.92
CA PHE A 111 3.33 -7.26 -20.21
C PHE A 111 3.73 -8.72 -20.48
N ASN A 112 4.83 -9.19 -19.88
CA ASN A 112 5.25 -10.60 -19.89
C ASN A 112 4.96 -11.34 -18.57
N PHE A 113 3.75 -11.90 -18.41
CA PHE A 113 3.28 -12.47 -17.14
C PHE A 113 3.59 -13.97 -16.96
N THR A 114 4.48 -14.57 -17.75
CA THR A 114 4.72 -16.03 -17.75
C THR A 114 5.21 -16.59 -16.40
N HIS A 115 5.76 -15.75 -15.54
CA HIS A 115 6.21 -16.09 -14.18
C HIS A 115 5.60 -15.16 -13.12
N PHE A 116 4.43 -14.59 -13.41
CA PHE A 116 3.73 -13.76 -12.45
C PHE A 116 3.14 -14.61 -11.33
N GLY A 117 3.41 -14.22 -10.08
CA GLY A 117 2.90 -14.88 -8.90
C GLY A 117 3.46 -14.27 -7.62
N ARG A 118 3.24 -14.94 -6.49
CA ARG A 118 3.66 -14.47 -5.15
C ARG A 118 5.14 -14.11 -5.05
N ASN A 119 6.00 -14.92 -5.65
CA ASN A 119 7.46 -14.73 -5.65
C ASN A 119 7.92 -13.96 -6.90
N TRP A 120 7.09 -13.07 -7.44
CA TRP A 120 7.53 -12.14 -8.49
C TRP A 120 8.49 -11.11 -7.89
N VAL A 121 9.68 -11.60 -7.57
CA VAL A 121 10.83 -10.84 -7.18
C VAL A 121 11.55 -10.47 -8.47
N ASN A 122 12.15 -9.30 -8.46
CA ASN A 122 13.06 -8.87 -9.50
C ASN A 122 14.35 -9.69 -9.40
N THR A 123 14.27 -11.02 -9.51
CA THR A 123 15.43 -11.87 -9.71
C THR A 123 15.95 -11.50 -11.10
N GLN A 124 16.86 -10.52 -11.12
CA GLN A 124 18.03 -10.73 -11.94
C GLN A 124 18.46 -12.14 -11.60
N GLU A 125 18.27 -13.10 -12.52
CA GLU A 125 19.10 -14.29 -12.43
C GLU A 125 20.48 -13.69 -12.50
N ASN A 126 21.15 -13.68 -11.35
CA ASN A 126 22.59 -13.54 -11.31
C ASN A 126 23.03 -14.49 -12.40
N GLY A 127 23.60 -13.92 -13.47
CA GLY A 127 24.20 -14.68 -14.53
C GLY A 127 25.30 -15.47 -13.85
N HIS A 128 24.94 -16.63 -13.29
CA HIS A 128 25.88 -17.64 -12.90
C HIS A 128 26.72 -17.78 -14.14
N ASN A 129 28.01 -17.48 -13.99
CA ASN A 129 29.04 -17.73 -14.96
C ASN A 129 28.82 -19.15 -15.50
N VAL A 130 28.03 -19.26 -16.56
CA VAL A 130 28.02 -20.42 -17.42
C VAL A 130 29.42 -20.40 -17.97
N ASP A 131 30.25 -21.28 -17.42
CA ASP A 131 31.67 -21.39 -17.68
C ASP A 131 31.91 -21.38 -19.21
N THR A 132 32.24 -20.21 -19.76
CA THR A 132 32.46 -20.00 -21.19
C THR A 132 33.81 -20.56 -21.65
N ARG A 133 34.47 -21.41 -20.86
CA ARG A 133 35.79 -21.98 -21.20
C ARG A 133 35.77 -23.04 -22.30
N LYS A 134 34.63 -23.40 -22.89
CA LYS A 134 34.61 -24.15 -24.16
C LYS A 134 34.23 -23.24 -25.32
N GLY A 135 35.28 -22.60 -25.86
CA GLY A 135 35.21 -21.77 -27.05
C GLY A 135 34.71 -22.54 -28.27
N ALA A 136 33.51 -22.19 -28.72
CA ALA A 136 33.12 -22.27 -30.11
C ALA A 136 32.55 -20.89 -30.48
N ARG A 137 33.31 -20.12 -31.28
CA ARG A 137 32.85 -18.85 -31.86
C ARG A 137 31.73 -19.13 -32.87
N LEU A 138 30.52 -19.39 -32.39
CA LEU A 138 29.32 -19.24 -33.20
C LEU A 138 29.09 -17.74 -33.37
N ARG A 139 29.48 -17.21 -34.54
CA ARG A 139 29.08 -15.89 -35.01
C ARG A 139 27.56 -15.88 -35.05
N GLN A 140 26.90 -15.38 -33.99
CA GLN A 140 25.50 -15.05 -34.08
C GLN A 140 25.36 -13.94 -35.14
N PRO A 141 24.50 -14.14 -36.16
CA PRO A 141 24.26 -13.11 -37.15
C PRO A 141 23.77 -11.87 -36.41
N GLN A 142 24.43 -10.73 -36.64
CA GLN A 142 23.93 -9.42 -36.25
C GLN A 142 22.59 -9.19 -36.96
N ARG A 143 21.50 -9.67 -36.36
CA ARG A 143 20.17 -9.26 -36.73
C ARG A 143 20.05 -7.82 -36.26
N GLU A 144 19.84 -6.92 -37.22
CA GLU A 144 19.46 -5.55 -36.91
C GLU A 144 18.33 -5.58 -35.87
N PRO A 145 18.33 -4.66 -34.89
CA PRO A 145 17.25 -4.54 -33.91
C PRO A 145 15.97 -4.12 -34.65
N GLY A 146 15.29 -5.12 -35.21
CA GLY A 146 14.01 -4.97 -35.85
C GLY A 146 13.07 -4.36 -34.81
N ARG A 147 12.61 -3.14 -35.09
CA ARG A 147 11.70 -2.36 -34.25
C ARG A 147 10.55 -3.26 -33.80
N LEU A 148 10.64 -3.83 -32.60
CA LEU A 148 9.59 -4.69 -32.05
C LEU A 148 8.31 -3.84 -32.02
N ARG A 149 7.35 -4.17 -32.88
CA ARG A 149 6.03 -3.56 -32.81
C ARG A 149 5.49 -3.86 -31.41
N SER A 150 5.15 -2.81 -30.66
CA SER A 150 4.47 -2.95 -29.38
C SER A 150 3.19 -3.74 -29.63
N LYS A 151 3.09 -4.94 -29.04
CA LYS A 151 1.91 -5.78 -29.12
C LYS A 151 0.79 -5.10 -28.33
N THR A 152 -0.40 -5.06 -28.90
CA THR A 152 -1.60 -4.58 -28.20
C THR A 152 -1.96 -5.51 -27.04
N LEU A 153 -2.69 -5.00 -26.04
CA LEU A 153 -3.14 -5.82 -24.91
C LEU A 153 -4.00 -7.01 -25.37
N ARG A 154 -4.83 -6.80 -26.41
CA ARG A 154 -5.60 -7.85 -27.08
C ARG A 154 -4.73 -8.95 -27.68
N GLU A 155 -3.60 -8.62 -28.30
CA GLU A 155 -2.66 -9.61 -28.82
C GLU A 155 -1.94 -10.35 -27.68
N LEU A 156 -1.56 -9.64 -26.61
CA LEU A 156 -0.92 -10.26 -25.45
C LEU A 156 -1.83 -11.28 -24.78
N ARG A 157 -3.12 -10.99 -24.62
CA ARG A 157 -4.12 -11.96 -24.11
C ARG A 157 -4.22 -13.25 -24.95
N LYS A 158 -3.90 -13.22 -26.24
CA LYS A 158 -3.92 -14.41 -27.11
C LYS A 158 -2.67 -15.28 -26.96
N ILE A 159 -1.55 -14.66 -26.62
CA ILE A 159 -0.23 -15.31 -26.61
C ILE A 159 0.19 -15.69 -25.20
N GLN A 160 -0.33 -15.00 -24.18
CA GLN A 160 0.05 -15.18 -22.79
C GLN A 160 -1.18 -15.35 -21.91
N LYS A 161 -1.02 -16.14 -20.85
CA LYS A 161 -1.99 -16.22 -19.76
C LYS A 161 -1.81 -15.00 -18.86
N LEU A 162 -2.55 -13.94 -19.16
CA LEU A 162 -2.59 -12.75 -18.31
C LEU A 162 -3.44 -13.02 -17.05
N PRO A 163 -3.17 -12.31 -15.94
CA PRO A 163 -4.06 -12.30 -14.78
C PRO A 163 -5.50 -11.91 -15.15
N ASP A 164 -6.46 -12.46 -14.42
CA ASP A 164 -7.88 -12.16 -14.62
C ASP A 164 -8.17 -10.70 -14.27
N CYS A 165 -8.99 -10.04 -15.08
CA CYS A 165 -9.51 -8.71 -14.77
C CYS A 165 -11.04 -8.75 -14.63
N VAL A 166 -11.51 -8.57 -13.40
CA VAL A 166 -12.92 -8.66 -13.01
C VAL A 166 -13.56 -7.29 -12.85
N ARG A 167 -14.89 -7.23 -12.81
CA ARG A 167 -15.62 -5.97 -12.63
C ARG A 167 -15.44 -5.48 -11.19
N LEU A 168 -14.93 -4.26 -11.05
CA LEU A 168 -14.87 -3.54 -9.78
C LEU A 168 -16.21 -2.82 -9.56
N LYS A 169 -16.79 -2.98 -8.37
CA LYS A 169 -17.94 -2.20 -7.91
C LYS A 169 -17.44 -0.81 -7.56
N VAL A 170 -17.91 0.16 -8.32
CA VAL A 170 -17.64 1.59 -8.16
C VAL A 170 -18.93 2.32 -7.84
N PRO A 171 -18.89 3.56 -7.32
CA PRO A 171 -20.06 4.41 -7.19
C PRO A 171 -20.84 4.51 -8.51
N LEU A 172 -22.14 4.76 -8.41
CA LEU A 172 -23.04 4.72 -9.55
C LEU A 172 -22.68 5.81 -10.60
N GLU A 173 -22.19 6.94 -10.14
CA GLU A 173 -21.72 8.09 -10.93
C GLU A 173 -20.36 7.84 -11.61
N ALA A 174 -19.66 6.78 -11.20
CA ALA A 174 -18.33 6.46 -11.69
C ALA A 174 -18.35 5.64 -12.99
N THR A 175 -17.22 5.67 -13.70
CA THR A 175 -17.04 4.86 -14.91
C THR A 175 -16.98 3.36 -14.55
N PRO A 176 -17.74 2.47 -15.23
CA PRO A 176 -17.58 1.03 -15.04
C PRO A 176 -16.10 0.63 -15.18
N THR A 177 -15.56 0.01 -14.13
CA THR A 177 -14.12 -0.24 -14.01
C THR A 177 -13.83 -1.72 -13.89
N LYS A 178 -12.73 -2.17 -14.48
CA LYS A 178 -12.15 -3.49 -14.24
C LYS A 178 -10.89 -3.40 -13.38
N ILE A 179 -10.70 -4.40 -12.53
CA ILE A 179 -9.52 -4.58 -11.69
C ILE A 179 -8.90 -5.94 -11.98
N CYS A 180 -7.60 -5.98 -12.19
CA CYS A 180 -6.84 -7.19 -12.40
C CYS A 180 -6.34 -7.74 -11.06
N VAL A 181 -6.47 -9.04 -10.86
CA VAL A 181 -6.31 -9.70 -9.55
C VAL A 181 -5.25 -10.80 -9.61
N HIS A 182 -4.55 -11.04 -8.51
CA HIS A 182 -3.59 -12.16 -8.40
C HIS A 182 -4.30 -13.49 -8.51
N TYR A 183 -3.67 -14.52 -9.08
CA TYR A 183 -4.30 -15.84 -9.21
C TYR A 183 -4.82 -16.36 -7.86
N PRO A 184 -5.91 -17.15 -7.83
CA PRO A 184 -6.51 -17.62 -6.57
C PRO A 184 -5.56 -18.42 -5.67
N ALA A 185 -4.50 -19.00 -6.25
CA ALA A 185 -3.46 -19.71 -5.50
C ALA A 185 -2.47 -18.76 -4.79
N ASP A 186 -2.27 -17.56 -5.33
CA ASP A 186 -1.32 -16.57 -4.81
C ASP A 186 -1.94 -15.68 -3.72
N ASP A 187 -3.19 -15.25 -3.91
CA ASP A 187 -3.90 -14.38 -2.97
C ASP A 187 -5.33 -14.87 -2.71
N LYS A 188 -5.54 -15.44 -1.52
CA LYS A 188 -6.86 -15.98 -1.11
C LYS A 188 -7.73 -14.97 -0.39
N PHE A 189 -7.23 -13.77 -0.12
CA PHE A 189 -7.93 -12.77 0.65
C PHE A 189 -8.50 -11.71 -0.28
N ILE A 190 -7.68 -10.76 -0.71
CA ILE A 190 -8.15 -9.54 -1.35
C ILE A 190 -8.61 -9.85 -2.77
N SER A 191 -7.74 -10.48 -3.55
CA SER A 191 -8.02 -10.88 -4.93
C SER A 191 -9.24 -11.79 -5.04
N ASN A 192 -9.35 -12.82 -4.20
CA ASN A 192 -10.52 -13.71 -4.19
C ASN A 192 -11.80 -12.97 -3.77
N ARG A 193 -11.76 -12.16 -2.72
CA ARG A 193 -12.93 -11.38 -2.29
C ARG A 193 -13.43 -10.43 -3.38
N ILE A 194 -12.51 -9.85 -4.16
CA ILE A 194 -12.82 -8.99 -5.28
C ILE A 194 -13.44 -9.79 -6.44
N ARG A 195 -12.93 -10.99 -6.77
CA ARG A 195 -13.58 -11.86 -7.75
C ARG A 195 -15.03 -12.16 -7.39
N ASP A 196 -15.25 -12.55 -6.13
CA ASP A 196 -16.55 -13.02 -5.68
C ASP A 196 -17.56 -11.89 -5.54
N THR A 197 -17.12 -10.75 -5.02
CA THR A 197 -18.04 -9.71 -4.57
C THR A 197 -17.93 -8.40 -5.34
N GLY A 198 -16.92 -8.27 -6.20
CA GLY A 198 -16.57 -7.07 -6.95
C GLY A 198 -15.95 -5.95 -6.11
N GLY A 199 -15.55 -6.18 -4.85
CA GLY A 199 -14.95 -5.10 -4.05
C GLY A 199 -14.28 -5.56 -2.76
N TRP A 200 -13.47 -4.66 -2.22
CA TRP A 200 -12.77 -4.76 -0.94
C TRP A 200 -13.12 -3.52 -0.11
N GLU A 201 -13.26 -3.64 1.21
CA GLU A 201 -13.54 -2.49 2.12
C GLU A 201 -14.62 -1.53 1.59
N LYS A 202 -15.73 -2.10 1.11
CA LYS A 202 -16.72 -1.37 0.31
C LYS A 202 -17.22 -0.08 0.95
N GLU A 203 -17.40 -0.09 2.27
CA GLU A 203 -17.85 1.08 3.02
C GLU A 203 -16.80 2.21 3.00
N LEU A 204 -15.53 1.90 3.24
CA LEU A 204 -14.44 2.88 3.22
C LEU A 204 -14.22 3.44 1.81
N VAL A 205 -14.29 2.57 0.79
CA VAL A 205 -14.22 2.95 -0.62
C VAL A 205 -15.39 3.86 -1.00
N PHE A 206 -16.60 3.58 -0.51
CA PHE A 206 -17.77 4.41 -0.74
C PHE A 206 -17.64 5.78 -0.08
N GLN A 207 -17.16 5.84 1.16
CA GLN A 207 -16.90 7.09 1.86
C GLN A 207 -15.83 7.94 1.16
N MET A 208 -14.71 7.33 0.74
CA MET A 208 -13.73 8.00 -0.11
C MET A 208 -14.37 8.52 -1.40
N GLY A 209 -15.13 7.69 -2.11
CA GLY A 209 -15.82 8.07 -3.35
C GLY A 209 -16.75 9.27 -3.14
N SER A 210 -17.55 9.26 -2.07
CA SER A 210 -18.43 10.37 -1.67
C SER A 210 -17.65 11.66 -1.46
N PHE A 211 -16.52 11.60 -0.75
CA PHE A 211 -15.63 12.76 -0.57
C PHE A 211 -15.10 13.29 -1.90
N LEU A 212 -14.57 12.42 -2.76
CA LEU A 212 -13.97 12.79 -4.05
C LEU A 212 -14.99 13.35 -5.04
N MET A 213 -16.25 12.92 -4.95
CA MET A 213 -17.37 13.49 -5.73
C MET A 213 -17.73 14.89 -5.25
N LYS A 214 -17.82 15.09 -3.93
CA LYS A 214 -18.10 16.41 -3.32
C LYS A 214 -16.94 17.40 -3.49
N ASN A 215 -15.71 16.91 -3.64
CA ASN A 215 -14.50 17.71 -3.77
C ASN A 215 -13.82 17.43 -5.12
N PRO A 216 -14.32 17.97 -6.24
CA PRO A 216 -13.79 17.65 -7.57
C PRO A 216 -12.34 18.08 -7.80
N LYS A 217 -11.83 19.02 -7.00
CA LYS A 217 -10.43 19.46 -6.99
C LYS A 217 -9.61 18.69 -5.95
N SER A 218 -9.75 17.36 -5.96
CA SER A 218 -9.02 16.48 -5.04
C SER A 218 -8.21 15.41 -5.77
N GLN A 219 -7.15 14.94 -5.10
CA GLN A 219 -6.32 13.82 -5.50
C GLN A 219 -6.30 12.80 -4.35
N LEU A 220 -6.28 11.52 -4.72
CA LEU A 220 -6.00 10.42 -3.79
C LEU A 220 -4.49 10.22 -3.67
N VAL A 221 -4.00 10.04 -2.46
CA VAL A 221 -2.68 9.47 -2.16
C VAL A 221 -2.92 8.18 -1.41
N ASP A 222 -2.56 7.06 -2.01
CA ASP A 222 -2.92 5.70 -1.60
C ASP A 222 -1.65 4.95 -1.20
N LEU A 223 -1.31 4.99 0.10
CA LEU A 223 -0.13 4.30 0.64
C LEU A 223 -0.53 2.90 1.10
N GLY A 224 0.20 1.90 0.60
CA GLY A 224 -0.22 0.50 0.68
C GLY A 224 -1.41 0.26 -0.24
N CYS A 225 -1.28 0.68 -1.50
CA CYS A 225 -2.39 0.64 -2.46
C CYS A 225 -2.78 -0.79 -2.87
N ASN A 226 -1.91 -1.76 -2.62
CA ASN A 226 -2.06 -3.16 -3.00
C ASN A 226 -2.39 -3.26 -4.50
N ILE A 227 -3.40 -4.03 -4.90
CA ILE A 227 -3.84 -4.11 -6.30
C ILE A 227 -4.70 -2.92 -6.78
N GLY A 228 -4.79 -1.84 -5.98
CA GLY A 228 -5.29 -0.53 -6.40
C GLY A 228 -6.80 -0.34 -6.34
N VAL A 229 -7.50 -0.95 -5.39
CA VAL A 229 -8.96 -0.78 -5.23
C VAL A 229 -9.34 0.70 -5.08
N PHE A 230 -8.71 1.42 -4.15
CA PHE A 230 -8.97 2.84 -3.91
C PHE A 230 -8.51 3.68 -5.11
N SER A 231 -7.30 3.44 -5.61
CA SER A 231 -6.74 4.11 -6.78
C SER A 231 -7.58 3.99 -8.06
N LEU A 232 -8.13 2.80 -8.36
CA LEU A 232 -8.99 2.59 -9.53
C LEU A 232 -10.37 3.22 -9.36
N VAL A 233 -10.91 3.26 -8.14
CA VAL A 233 -12.16 3.99 -7.85
C VAL A 233 -11.95 5.50 -8.01
N ALA A 234 -10.84 6.06 -7.51
CA ALA A 234 -10.52 7.47 -7.75
C ALA A 234 -10.39 7.77 -9.25
N ALA A 235 -9.67 6.95 -10.01
CA ALA A 235 -9.56 7.10 -11.46
C ALA A 235 -10.93 7.00 -12.18
N SER A 236 -11.82 6.12 -11.72
CA SER A 236 -13.16 5.97 -12.27
C SER A 236 -14.07 7.19 -12.08
N LEU A 237 -13.75 8.02 -11.09
CA LEU A 237 -14.35 9.32 -10.82
C LEU A 237 -13.61 10.49 -11.50
N ASP A 238 -12.67 10.21 -12.41
CA ASP A 238 -11.80 11.20 -13.06
C ASP A 238 -11.01 12.02 -12.01
N ARG A 239 -10.46 11.33 -11.00
CA ARG A 239 -9.59 11.92 -9.98
C ARG A 239 -8.18 11.37 -10.10
N PRO A 240 -7.15 12.23 -10.01
CA PRO A 240 -5.77 11.77 -9.94
C PRO A 240 -5.54 10.88 -8.71
N SER A 241 -4.67 9.88 -8.86
CA SER A 241 -4.20 9.05 -7.75
C SER A 241 -2.68 8.91 -7.78
N LEU A 242 -2.05 8.99 -6.61
CA LEU A 242 -0.69 8.54 -6.38
C LEU A 242 -0.74 7.24 -5.57
N ALA A 243 -0.42 6.11 -6.21
CA ALA A 243 -0.51 4.78 -5.66
C ALA A 243 0.88 4.25 -5.28
N VAL A 244 1.11 3.94 -4.01
CA VAL A 244 2.42 3.51 -3.51
C VAL A 244 2.31 2.12 -2.90
N ASP A 245 3.16 1.21 -3.35
CA ASP A 245 3.22 -0.16 -2.81
C ASP A 245 4.66 -0.68 -2.79
N ILE A 246 4.90 -1.62 -1.88
CA ILE A 246 6.19 -2.30 -1.71
C ILE A 246 6.32 -3.55 -2.58
N LEU A 247 5.22 -4.11 -3.09
CA LEU A 247 5.24 -5.28 -3.95
C LEU A 247 5.14 -4.87 -5.42
N PRO A 248 6.17 -5.17 -6.23
CA PRO A 248 6.11 -4.96 -7.66
C PRO A 248 4.90 -5.64 -8.32
N SER A 249 4.50 -6.82 -7.82
CA SER A 249 3.41 -7.62 -8.40
C SER A 249 2.05 -6.94 -8.24
N ASN A 250 1.82 -6.26 -7.13
CA ASN A 250 0.66 -5.41 -6.90
C ASN A 250 0.60 -4.26 -7.90
N LEU A 251 1.71 -3.53 -8.05
CA LEU A 251 1.82 -2.41 -9.00
C LEU A 251 1.67 -2.88 -10.45
N ALA A 252 2.13 -4.09 -10.77
CA ALA A 252 1.96 -4.68 -12.09
C ALA A 252 0.49 -4.92 -12.45
N LEU A 253 -0.30 -5.40 -11.49
CA LEU A 253 -1.75 -5.56 -11.66
C LEU A 253 -2.47 -4.23 -11.77
N ILE A 254 -2.03 -3.20 -11.05
CA ILE A 254 -2.54 -1.84 -11.25
C ILE A 254 -2.28 -1.41 -12.69
N GLN A 255 -1.03 -1.47 -13.18
CA GLN A 255 -0.68 -1.08 -14.55
C GLN A 255 -1.49 -1.85 -15.61
N LEU A 256 -1.72 -3.15 -15.42
CA LEU A 256 -2.59 -3.96 -16.29
C LEU A 256 -4.06 -3.52 -16.22
N SER A 257 -4.54 -3.14 -15.03
CA SER A 257 -5.90 -2.59 -14.83
C SER A 257 -6.06 -1.27 -15.56
N LEU A 258 -5.09 -0.35 -15.44
CA LEU A 258 -5.13 0.95 -16.14
C LEU A 258 -5.20 0.75 -17.65
N ALA A 259 -4.33 -0.11 -18.21
CA ALA A 259 -4.33 -0.42 -19.65
C ALA A 259 -5.63 -1.10 -20.10
N THR A 260 -6.20 -1.98 -19.28
CA THR A 260 -7.48 -2.63 -19.57
C THR A 260 -8.64 -1.63 -19.63
N ASN A 261 -8.70 -0.67 -18.71
CA ASN A 261 -9.76 0.34 -18.70
C ASN A 261 -9.59 1.36 -19.83
N ASP A 262 -8.35 1.74 -20.17
CA ASP A 262 -8.09 2.60 -21.33
C ASP A 262 -8.56 1.95 -22.64
N GLU A 263 -8.29 0.66 -22.86
CA GLU A 263 -8.76 -0.09 -24.03
C GLU A 263 -10.30 -0.14 -24.10
N LEU A 264 -10.98 -0.33 -22.95
CA LEU A 264 -12.44 -0.31 -22.89
C LEU A 264 -13.00 1.06 -23.27
N MET A 265 -12.42 2.14 -22.74
CA MET A 265 -12.82 3.51 -23.07
C MET A 265 -12.61 3.84 -24.56
N GLU A 266 -11.57 3.30 -25.19
CA GLU A 266 -11.33 3.48 -26.63
C GLU A 266 -12.37 2.72 -27.48
N ASN A 267 -12.71 1.49 -27.10
CA ASN A 267 -13.72 0.70 -27.81
C ASN A 267 -15.10 1.37 -27.77
N ASP A 268 -15.49 1.93 -26.61
CA ASP A 268 -16.77 2.64 -26.45
C ASP A 268 -16.86 3.86 -27.38
N ARG A 269 -15.73 4.55 -27.63
CA ARG A 269 -15.67 5.70 -28.56
C ARG A 269 -15.84 5.27 -30.01
N VAL A 270 -15.24 4.15 -30.42
CA VAL A 270 -15.37 3.63 -31.79
C VAL A 270 -16.81 3.19 -32.07
N SER A 271 -17.43 2.49 -31.12
CA SER A 271 -18.84 2.06 -31.24
C SER A 271 -19.81 3.24 -31.33
N ALA A 272 -19.51 4.38 -30.70
CA ALA A 272 -20.35 5.57 -30.77
C ALA A 272 -20.21 6.39 -32.07
N GLY A 273 -19.19 6.12 -32.90
CA GLY A 273 -18.92 6.83 -34.16
C GLY A 273 -19.34 6.07 -35.42
N GLY A 274 -19.71 4.79 -35.30
CA GLY A 274 -20.26 3.99 -36.40
C GLY A 274 -21.77 4.17 -36.53
N ASP A 275 -22.26 4.25 -37.77
CA ASP A 275 -23.65 4.44 -38.18
C ASP A 275 -24.70 3.84 -37.21
N THR A 276 -25.63 4.69 -36.76
CA THR A 276 -26.45 4.57 -35.54
C THR A 276 -27.53 3.46 -35.51
N ASN A 277 -27.37 2.37 -36.25
CA ASN A 277 -28.43 1.36 -36.35
C ASN A 277 -28.41 0.28 -35.26
N GLY A 278 -27.59 0.43 -34.21
CA GLY A 278 -27.56 -0.54 -33.09
C GLY A 278 -26.88 -0.02 -31.84
N GLU A 279 -27.49 0.93 -31.13
CA GLU A 279 -27.04 1.26 -29.78
C GLU A 279 -27.18 0.05 -28.85
N SER A 280 -26.11 -0.28 -28.12
CA SER A 280 -26.13 -1.29 -27.06
C SER A 280 -27.16 -0.95 -25.99
N VAL A 281 -27.88 -1.95 -25.48
CA VAL A 281 -28.86 -1.82 -24.39
C VAL A 281 -28.23 -1.15 -23.16
N ASP A 282 -26.95 -1.41 -22.88
CA ASP A 282 -26.23 -0.77 -21.77
C ASP A 282 -26.02 0.74 -22.00
N ALA A 283 -25.78 1.16 -23.24
CA ALA A 283 -25.63 2.57 -23.59
C ALA A 283 -26.98 3.30 -23.48
N ILE A 284 -28.08 2.64 -23.86
CA ILE A 284 -29.44 3.14 -23.70
C ILE A 284 -29.80 3.26 -22.23
N LEU A 285 -29.51 2.24 -21.41
CA LEU A 285 -29.72 2.27 -19.96
C LEU A 285 -28.92 3.40 -19.29
N GLN A 286 -27.66 3.58 -19.69
CA GLN A 286 -26.85 4.68 -19.16
C GLN A 286 -27.41 6.06 -19.55
N HIS A 287 -27.85 6.21 -20.80
CA HIS A 287 -28.49 7.45 -21.23
C HIS A 287 -29.82 7.69 -20.51
N ALA A 288 -30.64 6.65 -20.34
CA ALA A 288 -31.92 6.73 -19.65
C ALA A 288 -31.77 7.08 -18.16
N MET A 289 -30.66 6.67 -17.54
CA MET A 289 -30.30 7.05 -16.17
C MET A 289 -29.66 8.45 -16.05
N GLY A 290 -29.55 9.19 -17.16
CA GLY A 290 -29.04 10.57 -17.14
C GLY A 290 -27.52 10.69 -17.02
N TYR A 291 -26.74 9.63 -17.31
CA TYR A 291 -25.28 9.76 -17.27
C TYR A 291 -24.79 10.60 -18.46
N PRO A 292 -24.08 11.72 -18.22
CA PRO A 292 -23.51 12.50 -19.31
C PRO A 292 -22.45 11.69 -20.05
N LYS A 293 -22.64 11.47 -21.36
CA LYS A 293 -21.61 10.93 -22.27
C LYS A 293 -20.46 11.95 -22.39
N ASN A 294 -19.51 11.93 -21.45
CA ASN A 294 -18.37 12.83 -21.49
C ASN A 294 -17.32 12.30 -22.48
N LYS A 295 -17.35 12.80 -23.71
CA LYS A 295 -16.44 12.38 -24.80
C LYS A 295 -14.95 12.63 -24.49
N ASN A 296 -14.64 13.48 -23.50
CA ASN A 296 -13.28 13.90 -23.17
C ASN A 296 -12.77 13.36 -21.83
N ARG A 297 -13.18 12.14 -21.42
CA ARG A 297 -12.60 11.52 -20.22
C ARG A 297 -11.10 11.27 -20.36
N THR A 298 -10.38 11.58 -19.29
CA THR A 298 -8.94 11.32 -19.14
C THR A 298 -8.68 9.83 -19.09
N LYS A 299 -7.55 9.39 -19.67
CA LYS A 299 -7.14 7.98 -19.58
C LYS A 299 -6.74 7.62 -18.15
N TYR A 300 -7.03 6.40 -17.71
CA TYR A 300 -6.62 5.87 -16.40
C TYR A 300 -5.09 5.94 -16.24
N THR A 301 -4.34 5.62 -17.29
CA THR A 301 -2.87 5.73 -17.30
C THR A 301 -2.32 7.16 -17.14
N GLN A 302 -3.17 8.18 -17.33
CA GLN A 302 -2.83 9.59 -17.09
C GLN A 302 -3.30 10.08 -15.71
N LEU A 303 -4.22 9.36 -15.07
CA LEU A 303 -4.76 9.70 -13.75
C LEU A 303 -3.96 9.06 -12.62
N VAL A 304 -3.45 7.84 -12.82
CA VAL A 304 -2.79 7.07 -11.76
C VAL A 304 -1.27 7.01 -11.98
N THR A 305 -0.52 7.48 -10.99
CA THR A 305 0.94 7.32 -10.91
C THR A 305 1.26 6.25 -9.87
N THR A 306 2.00 5.22 -10.24
CA THR A 306 2.42 4.14 -9.32
C THR A 306 3.87 4.32 -8.90
N LEU A 307 4.16 4.20 -7.60
CA LEU A 307 5.50 4.26 -7.01
C LEU A 307 5.84 2.95 -6.30
N HIS A 308 7.05 2.44 -6.50
CA HIS A 308 7.56 1.23 -5.86
C HIS A 308 8.56 1.57 -4.75
N ASN A 309 8.01 1.89 -3.59
CA ASN A 309 8.77 2.29 -2.42
C ASN A 309 8.02 1.87 -1.15
N ALA A 310 8.78 1.66 -0.08
CA ALA A 310 8.21 1.71 1.26
C ALA A 310 8.12 3.18 1.71
N VAL A 311 7.08 3.54 2.44
CA VAL A 311 7.01 4.86 3.09
C VAL A 311 7.35 4.66 4.57
N TYR A 312 8.43 5.30 5.02
CA TYR A 312 9.01 5.04 6.35
C TYR A 312 9.67 6.29 6.93
N SER A 313 10.08 6.22 8.20
CA SER A 313 10.76 7.33 8.89
C SER A 313 12.20 7.54 8.41
N ARG A 314 12.77 6.55 7.73
CA ARG A 314 14.17 6.52 7.30
C ARG A 314 14.31 6.11 5.86
N ARG A 315 15.32 6.70 5.25
CA ARG A 315 15.70 6.55 3.86
C ARG A 315 16.75 5.46 3.71
N GLN A 316 16.32 4.22 3.56
CA GLN A 316 17.22 3.06 3.55
C GLN A 316 16.62 1.87 2.79
N LYS A 317 17.44 0.84 2.53
CA LYS A 317 16.92 -0.44 2.06
C LYS A 317 16.20 -1.15 3.20
N MET A 318 15.01 -1.64 2.92
CA MET A 318 14.21 -2.43 3.86
C MET A 318 13.92 -3.81 3.26
N SER A 319 13.73 -4.79 4.14
CA SER A 319 13.31 -6.14 3.79
C SER A 319 11.79 -6.20 3.81
N VAL A 320 11.18 -6.64 2.71
CA VAL A 320 9.74 -6.91 2.62
C VAL A 320 9.48 -8.25 3.30
N TYR A 321 8.58 -8.26 4.27
CA TYR A 321 8.21 -9.44 5.02
C TYR A 321 6.88 -10.00 4.54
N LEU A 322 6.94 -11.17 3.90
CA LEU A 322 5.79 -11.96 3.49
C LEU A 322 5.63 -13.13 4.46
N LYS A 323 4.49 -13.25 5.14
CA LYS A 323 4.23 -14.38 6.05
C LYS A 323 4.09 -15.68 5.24
N ASP A 324 5.02 -16.63 5.37
CA ASP A 324 5.11 -17.84 4.51
C ASP A 324 3.79 -18.59 4.31
N TRP A 325 3.06 -18.82 5.39
CA TRP A 325 1.78 -19.55 5.39
C TRP A 325 0.59 -18.70 4.95
N ASP A 326 0.77 -17.39 4.83
CA ASP A 326 -0.32 -16.48 4.57
C ASP A 326 -0.41 -16.17 3.07
N SER A 327 -1.46 -16.67 2.42
CA SER A 327 -1.81 -16.26 1.06
C SER A 327 -2.47 -14.87 1.03
N ASN A 328 -2.10 -13.99 1.96
CA ASN A 328 -2.56 -12.61 2.04
C ASN A 328 -1.43 -11.70 1.55
N LEU A 329 -1.49 -11.32 0.26
CA LEU A 329 -0.52 -10.38 -0.30
C LEU A 329 -0.77 -8.92 0.15
N GLY A 330 -1.94 -8.63 0.74
CA GLY A 330 -2.21 -7.33 1.35
C GLY A 330 -1.47 -7.11 2.66
N GLY A 331 -1.36 -8.16 3.48
CA GLY A 331 -0.73 -8.14 4.81
C GLY A 331 0.80 -8.04 4.80
N THR A 332 1.39 -7.39 3.80
CA THR A 332 2.83 -7.31 3.61
C THR A 332 3.40 -6.09 4.33
N GLU A 333 4.36 -6.31 5.22
CA GLU A 333 5.03 -5.26 5.99
C GLU A 333 6.50 -5.11 5.56
N VAL A 334 7.17 -4.05 6.02
CA VAL A 334 8.62 -3.87 5.85
C VAL A 334 9.35 -3.89 7.18
N LYS A 335 10.59 -4.39 7.15
CA LYS A 335 11.48 -4.45 8.32
C LYS A 335 12.84 -3.85 8.00
N GLU A 336 13.44 -3.18 8.98
CA GLU A 336 14.84 -2.74 8.87
C GLU A 336 15.76 -3.97 8.69
N LEU A 337 16.79 -3.83 7.86
CA LEU A 337 17.79 -4.88 7.69
C LEU A 337 18.49 -5.14 9.04
N GLY A 338 18.57 -6.41 9.43
CA GLY A 338 19.11 -6.83 10.74
C GLY A 338 18.11 -6.83 11.90
N ALA A 339 16.94 -6.22 11.76
CA ALA A 339 15.83 -6.38 12.72
C ALA A 339 15.02 -7.65 12.47
N ALA A 340 15.20 -8.28 11.30
CA ALA A 340 14.61 -9.57 10.96
C ALA A 340 15.10 -10.63 11.96
N ARG A 341 14.21 -11.03 12.88
CA ARG A 341 14.40 -12.21 13.72
C ARG A 341 14.66 -13.43 12.82
N SER A 342 15.39 -14.42 13.35
CA SER A 342 15.66 -15.72 12.72
C SER A 342 14.41 -16.44 12.20
N ASP A 343 13.21 -16.00 12.62
CA ASP A 343 11.91 -16.51 12.21
C ASP A 343 11.39 -15.87 10.91
N SER A 344 12.18 -15.03 10.24
CA SER A 344 11.76 -14.46 8.96
C SER A 344 11.80 -15.53 7.89
N PRO A 345 10.68 -15.78 7.20
CA PRO A 345 10.60 -16.54 5.97
C PRO A 345 11.79 -16.28 5.06
N VAL A 346 12.77 -17.16 5.12
CA VAL A 346 13.79 -17.22 4.10
C VAL A 346 13.08 -17.87 2.92
N ILE A 347 12.84 -17.12 1.83
CA ILE A 347 12.40 -17.71 0.56
C ILE A 347 13.29 -18.93 0.32
N ALA A 348 12.75 -20.05 -0.17
CA ALA A 348 13.45 -21.33 -0.22
C ALA A 348 14.88 -21.31 -0.83
N ASP A 349 15.28 -20.24 -1.53
CA ASP A 349 16.64 -20.03 -2.05
C ASP A 349 17.56 -19.11 -1.20
N GLY A 350 17.09 -18.56 -0.07
CA GLY A 350 17.85 -17.58 0.72
C GLY A 350 17.51 -16.11 0.46
N SER A 351 16.75 -15.78 -0.58
CA SER A 351 16.57 -14.40 -1.04
C SER A 351 15.53 -13.64 -0.21
N GLN A 352 15.86 -12.38 0.09
CA GLN A 352 14.94 -11.41 0.67
C GLN A 352 14.52 -10.42 -0.42
N ILE A 353 13.25 -10.06 -0.45
CA ILE A 353 12.77 -8.98 -1.30
C ILE A 353 13.17 -7.67 -0.64
N LEU A 354 13.96 -6.86 -1.34
CA LEU A 354 14.41 -5.56 -0.84
C LEU A 354 13.67 -4.42 -1.54
N VAL A 355 13.31 -3.39 -0.77
CA VAL A 355 12.65 -2.18 -1.27
C VAL A 355 13.36 -0.93 -0.75
N ASP A 356 13.37 0.14 -1.55
CA ASP A 356 13.82 1.45 -1.10
C ASP A 356 12.74 2.11 -0.25
N ALA A 357 13.07 2.43 1.00
CA ALA A 357 12.24 3.28 1.83
C ALA A 357 12.49 4.76 1.55
N VAL A 358 11.41 5.51 1.43
CA VAL A 358 11.37 6.96 1.26
C VAL A 358 10.56 7.58 2.40
N CYS A 359 10.78 8.85 2.66
CA CYS A 359 9.92 9.61 3.56
C CYS A 359 8.62 10.00 2.86
N LEU A 360 7.55 10.26 3.64
CA LEU A 360 6.33 10.84 3.09
C LEU A 360 6.61 12.22 2.47
N ASP A 361 7.54 12.98 3.04
CA ASP A 361 8.06 14.23 2.46
C ASP A 361 8.63 14.08 1.05
N ASP A 362 9.20 12.92 0.70
CA ASP A 362 9.76 12.67 -0.64
C ASP A 362 8.67 12.56 -1.72
N LEU A 363 7.39 12.45 -1.33
CA LEU A 363 6.26 12.34 -2.25
C LEU A 363 5.70 13.70 -2.70
N VAL A 364 6.12 14.81 -2.08
CA VAL A 364 5.64 16.16 -2.41
C VAL A 364 5.70 16.49 -3.92
N PRO A 365 6.77 16.15 -4.67
CA PRO A 365 6.84 16.43 -6.11
C PRO A 365 5.75 15.75 -6.95
N TYR A 366 5.11 14.70 -6.42
CA TYR A 366 4.07 13.93 -7.10
C TYR A 366 2.65 14.37 -6.72
N ILE A 367 2.53 15.35 -5.82
CA ILE A 367 1.26 15.97 -5.47
C ILE A 367 0.95 17.06 -6.48
N LYS A 368 -0.22 16.97 -7.11
CA LYS A 368 -0.65 17.99 -8.08
C LYS A 368 -1.00 19.27 -7.33
N ALA A 369 -0.38 20.37 -7.74
CA ALA A 369 -0.65 21.69 -7.20
C ALA A 369 -2.15 22.04 -7.29
N ASN A 370 -2.65 22.78 -6.30
CA ASN A 370 -4.04 23.24 -6.18
C ASN A 370 -5.10 22.13 -6.04
N LEU A 371 -4.69 20.88 -5.78
CA LEU A 371 -5.62 19.81 -5.40
C LEU A 371 -5.53 19.56 -3.89
N SER A 372 -6.68 19.37 -3.26
CA SER A 372 -6.73 18.84 -1.90
C SER A 372 -6.41 17.35 -1.89
N VAL A 373 -5.75 16.87 -0.85
CA VAL A 373 -5.37 15.45 -0.72
C VAL A 373 -6.35 14.72 0.20
N PHE A 374 -6.84 13.58 -0.31
CA PHE A 374 -7.35 12.48 0.50
C PHE A 374 -6.20 11.46 0.63
N LEU A 375 -5.70 11.24 1.85
CA LEU A 375 -4.59 10.34 2.13
C LEU A 375 -5.13 9.03 2.72
N LYS A 376 -4.97 7.90 2.02
CA LYS A 376 -5.10 6.58 2.65
C LYS A 376 -3.72 6.16 3.16
N LEU A 377 -3.64 5.82 4.45
CA LEU A 377 -2.43 5.36 5.11
C LEU A 377 -2.70 4.01 5.79
N ASP A 378 -2.35 2.94 5.09
CA ASP A 378 -2.57 1.56 5.52
C ASP A 378 -1.40 0.74 4.98
N ILE A 379 -0.33 0.73 5.78
CA ILE A 379 0.99 0.20 5.42
C ILE A 379 1.47 -0.79 6.48
N GLU A 380 0.51 -1.58 6.98
CA GLU A 380 0.71 -2.76 7.81
C GLU A 380 1.60 -2.49 9.03
N GLY A 381 1.28 -1.42 9.78
CA GLY A 381 1.94 -1.10 11.05
C GLY A 381 3.04 -0.04 10.95
N SER A 382 3.44 0.36 9.75
CA SER A 382 4.46 1.40 9.53
C SER A 382 3.91 2.84 9.55
N GLU A 383 2.63 3.04 9.90
CA GLU A 383 1.95 4.34 9.87
C GLU A 383 2.64 5.39 10.77
N PRO A 384 3.04 5.08 12.02
CA PRO A 384 3.75 6.04 12.85
C PRO A 384 5.10 6.45 12.25
N ASP A 385 5.81 5.50 11.64
CA ASP A 385 7.10 5.76 10.99
C ASP A 385 6.94 6.66 9.77
N ALA A 386 5.93 6.44 8.93
CA ALA A 386 5.64 7.32 7.81
C ALA A 386 5.38 8.77 8.27
N LEU A 387 4.63 8.96 9.37
CA LEU A 387 4.29 10.28 9.91
C LEU A 387 5.48 10.99 10.58
N LEU A 388 6.47 10.26 11.11
CA LEU A 388 7.70 10.87 11.63
C LEU A 388 8.47 11.64 10.57
N CYS A 389 8.28 11.32 9.28
CA CYS A 389 8.94 12.00 8.17
C CYS A 389 7.92 12.60 7.18
N ALA A 390 6.91 13.29 7.71
CA ALA A 390 5.79 13.89 6.95
C ALA A 390 5.62 15.40 7.14
N THR A 391 6.60 16.09 7.75
CA THR A 391 6.44 17.51 8.09
C THR A 391 6.28 18.39 6.84
N GLN A 392 7.13 18.18 5.82
CA GLN A 392 7.03 18.95 4.58
C GLN A 392 5.80 18.56 3.77
N PHE A 393 5.42 17.28 3.80
CA PHE A 393 4.23 16.80 3.15
C PHE A 393 2.98 17.54 3.63
N PHE A 394 2.78 17.64 4.95
CA PHE A 394 1.65 18.38 5.52
C PHE A 394 1.76 19.90 5.40
N MET A 395 2.96 20.43 5.09
CA MET A 395 3.17 21.85 4.84
C MET A 395 2.81 22.23 3.39
N TYR A 396 3.16 21.37 2.42
CA TYR A 396 3.00 21.66 1.00
C TYR A 396 1.77 21.03 0.36
N ALA A 397 1.31 19.88 0.86
CA ALA A 397 0.08 19.24 0.42
C ALA A 397 -1.11 19.71 1.27
N ASP A 398 -2.21 20.07 0.62
CA ASP A 398 -3.47 20.41 1.30
C ASP A 398 -4.21 19.13 1.75
N VAL A 399 -3.67 18.44 2.75
CA VAL A 399 -4.25 17.21 3.31
C VAL A 399 -5.55 17.53 4.06
N ARG A 400 -6.68 17.08 3.51
CA ARG A 400 -8.01 17.34 4.07
C ARG A 400 -8.57 16.17 4.86
N VAL A 401 -8.30 14.97 4.40
CA VAL A 401 -8.79 13.73 5.00
C VAL A 401 -7.65 12.73 5.03
N ILE A 402 -7.52 12.01 6.14
CA ILE A 402 -6.71 10.78 6.22
C ILE A 402 -7.64 9.63 6.57
N LEU A 403 -7.66 8.59 5.76
CA LEU A 403 -8.20 7.28 6.12
C LEU A 403 -7.04 6.42 6.61
N MET A 404 -7.15 5.85 7.81
CA MET A 404 -6.06 5.08 8.40
C MET A 404 -6.59 3.95 9.29
N GLU A 405 -5.88 2.82 9.27
CA GLU A 405 -6.07 1.75 10.24
C GLU A 405 -5.23 2.02 11.51
N ILE A 406 -5.85 2.00 12.69
CA ILE A 406 -5.17 2.23 13.98
C ILE A 406 -5.07 0.96 14.83
N LEU A 407 -5.50 -0.19 14.30
CA LEU A 407 -5.62 -1.45 15.04
C LEU A 407 -4.33 -1.79 15.82
N PHE A 408 -3.17 -1.71 15.16
CA PHE A 408 -1.87 -2.05 15.78
C PHE A 408 -1.33 -1.00 16.75
N HIS A 409 -1.89 0.21 16.75
CA HIS A 409 -1.33 1.37 17.46
C HIS A 409 -2.20 1.89 18.59
N ARG A 410 -3.43 1.37 18.74
CA ARG A 410 -4.44 1.88 19.69
C ARG A 410 -3.97 1.96 21.15
N TYR A 411 -3.00 1.13 21.52
CA TYR A 411 -2.46 1.07 22.89
C TYR A 411 -0.97 1.42 22.97
N SER A 412 -0.33 1.75 21.85
CA SER A 412 1.12 1.95 21.79
C SER A 412 1.50 3.40 22.07
N LEU A 413 2.75 3.61 22.52
CA LEU A 413 3.33 4.96 22.62
C LEU A 413 3.43 5.62 21.24
N GLN A 414 3.68 4.82 20.19
CA GLN A 414 3.72 5.29 18.81
C GLN A 414 2.35 5.80 18.35
N GLY A 415 1.27 5.11 18.69
CA GLY A 415 -0.10 5.58 18.40
C GLY A 415 -0.40 6.91 19.07
N LYS A 416 0.00 7.11 20.33
CA LYS A 416 -0.15 8.41 21.01
C LYS A 416 0.65 9.51 20.33
N ALA A 417 1.87 9.23 19.89
CA ALA A 417 2.70 10.20 19.16
C ALA A 417 2.08 10.57 17.80
N MET A 418 1.52 9.59 17.10
CA MET A 418 0.77 9.80 15.85
C MET A 418 -0.45 10.69 16.06
N VAL A 419 -1.27 10.43 17.09
CA VAL A 419 -2.41 11.30 17.45
C VAL A 419 -1.94 12.73 17.71
N GLN A 420 -0.86 12.90 18.48
CA GLN A 420 -0.31 14.23 18.76
C GLN A 420 0.22 14.94 17.50
N PHE A 421 0.84 14.20 16.58
CA PHE A 421 1.24 14.74 15.29
C PHE A 421 0.02 15.28 14.53
N LEU A 422 -1.02 14.46 14.35
CA LEU A 422 -2.20 14.85 13.59
C LEU A 422 -3.00 16.00 14.22
N LEU A 423 -3.09 16.03 15.55
CA LEU A 423 -3.70 17.16 16.27
C LEU A 423 -2.92 18.47 16.08
N ARG A 424 -1.59 18.43 16.03
CA ARG A 424 -0.76 19.61 15.73
C ARG A 424 -0.92 20.10 14.28
N HIS A 425 -1.41 19.25 13.40
CA HIS A 425 -1.79 19.59 12.04
C HIS A 425 -3.30 19.84 11.90
N ASP A 426 -3.98 20.23 12.98
CA ASP A 426 -5.41 20.56 13.05
C ASP A 426 -6.33 19.47 12.51
N MET A 427 -5.94 18.20 12.65
CA MET A 427 -6.76 17.07 12.21
C MET A 427 -7.43 16.42 13.40
N LEU A 428 -8.75 16.27 13.33
CA LEU A 428 -9.55 15.63 14.37
C LEU A 428 -10.04 14.25 13.92
N PRO A 429 -10.07 13.26 14.84
CA PRO A 429 -10.49 11.91 14.51
C PRO A 429 -12.03 11.81 14.39
N SER A 430 -12.52 11.02 13.44
CA SER A 430 -13.92 10.77 13.14
C SER A 430 -14.14 9.32 12.70
N LYS A 431 -15.32 8.76 12.94
CA LYS A 431 -15.70 7.44 12.40
C LYS A 431 -16.11 7.49 10.94
N ASP A 432 -16.52 8.65 10.45
CA ASP A 432 -16.99 8.87 9.09
C ASP A 432 -16.27 10.05 8.42
N VAL A 433 -16.23 10.00 7.09
CA VAL A 433 -15.56 11.03 6.26
C VAL A 433 -16.22 12.41 6.32
N GLU A 434 -17.48 12.51 6.76
CA GLU A 434 -18.24 13.76 6.82
C GLU A 434 -18.11 14.46 8.19
N GLY A 435 -17.50 13.80 9.18
CA GLY A 435 -17.30 14.36 10.51
C GLY A 435 -18.57 14.40 11.37
N LYS A 436 -19.54 13.52 11.11
CA LYS A 436 -20.77 13.43 11.90
C LYS A 436 -20.54 12.76 13.25
N GLU A 437 -19.62 11.79 13.29
CA GLU A 437 -19.27 11.04 14.48
C GLU A 437 -17.80 11.28 14.87
N MET A 438 -17.53 12.47 15.42
CA MET A 438 -16.22 12.82 15.96
C MET A 438 -15.83 11.91 17.12
N LEU A 439 -14.57 11.49 17.15
CA LEU A 439 -14.02 10.60 18.16
C LEU A 439 -13.36 11.39 19.30
N ASN A 440 -13.48 10.88 20.52
CA ASN A 440 -12.85 11.50 21.69
C ASN A 440 -11.33 11.25 21.68
N THR A 441 -10.54 12.33 21.59
CA THR A 441 -9.06 12.30 21.57
C THR A 441 -8.42 11.73 22.83
N LYS A 442 -9.15 11.68 23.94
CA LYS A 442 -8.69 11.09 25.21
C LYS A 442 -9.04 9.61 25.36
N ALA A 443 -9.91 9.07 24.50
CA ALA A 443 -10.42 7.70 24.60
C ALA A 443 -10.04 6.85 23.37
N MET A 444 -8.75 6.87 22.99
CA MET A 444 -8.24 6.16 21.81
C MET A 444 -8.56 4.66 21.82
N TYR A 445 -8.67 4.04 23.00
CA TYR A 445 -9.02 2.62 23.15
C TYR A 445 -10.42 2.25 22.64
N GLU A 446 -11.33 3.22 22.51
CA GLU A 446 -12.70 3.04 22.02
C GLU A 446 -12.85 3.26 20.52
N TRP A 447 -11.78 3.69 19.84
CA TRP A 447 -11.85 4.01 18.42
C TRP A 447 -12.08 2.75 17.57
N PRO A 448 -12.75 2.87 16.42
CA PRO A 448 -12.83 1.77 15.46
C PRO A 448 -11.43 1.42 14.91
N GLU A 449 -11.32 0.29 14.22
CA GLU A 449 -10.07 -0.13 13.57
C GLU A 449 -9.71 0.81 12.44
N ASN A 450 -10.69 1.10 11.58
CA ASN A 450 -10.59 2.06 10.49
C ASN A 450 -11.27 3.37 10.90
N MET A 451 -10.58 4.48 10.69
CA MET A 451 -11.06 5.80 11.08
C MET A 451 -10.60 6.87 10.11
N PHE A 452 -11.24 8.04 10.20
CA PHE A 452 -10.89 9.22 9.44
C PHE A 452 -10.26 10.27 10.35
N TRP A 453 -9.32 11.04 9.79
CA TRP A 453 -8.84 12.29 10.37
C TRP A 453 -9.25 13.41 9.45
N LEU A 454 -9.91 14.43 9.99
CA LEU A 454 -10.48 15.52 9.22
C LEU A 454 -9.79 16.83 9.58
N LYS A 455 -9.29 17.54 8.57
CA LYS A 455 -8.66 18.86 8.76
C LYS A 455 -9.73 19.89 9.11
N MET A 456 -9.62 20.50 10.29
CA MET A 456 -10.49 21.59 10.70
C MET A 456 -10.18 22.85 9.87
N ARG A 457 -11.22 23.53 9.40
CA ARG A 457 -11.11 24.78 8.63
C ARG A 457 -11.36 26.00 9.50
#